data_AF-A0A831ZIT9-F1
#
_entry.id   AF-A0A831ZIT9-F1
#
_cell.length_a   1.000
_cell.length_b   1.000
_cell.length_c   1.000
_cell.angle_alpha   90.00
_cell.angle_beta   90.00
_cell.angle_gamma   90.00
#
_symmetry.space_group_name_H-M   'P 1'
#
loop_
_entity.id
_entity.type
_entity.pdbx_description
1 polymer ?
#
loop_
_entity_poly.entity_id
_entity_poly.type
_entity_poly.pdbx_seq_one_letter_code
_entity_poly.pdbx_strand_id
1 'polypeptide(L)' 'MADQELRDKNNRLLGKIRTLPNGKLELRDASNRFKGTYDPKKNETRDHRNRLVGKGNLLPMLLK' A
#
# COMPACT_ATOMS: atom_id res chain seq x y z
N MET A 1 9.15 -12.98 3.85
CA MET A 1 8.29 -11.79 3.69
C MET A 1 7.69 -11.85 2.29
N ALA A 2 6.39 -11.62 2.14
CA ALA A 2 5.73 -11.65 0.83
C ALA A 2 5.56 -10.22 0.30
N ASP A 3 6.10 -9.97 -0.88
CA ASP A 3 5.74 -8.84 -1.71
C ASP A 3 4.62 -9.24 -2.69
N GLN A 4 3.62 -8.37 -2.79
CA GLN A 4 2.48 -8.54 -3.67
C GLN A 4 2.51 -7.43 -4.70
N GLU A 5 2.64 -7.78 -5.97
CA GLU A 5 2.58 -6.80 -7.05
C GLU A 5 1.14 -6.36 -7.29
N LEU A 6 0.93 -5.05 -7.36
CA LEU A 6 -0.35 -4.44 -7.66
C LEU A 6 -0.33 -4.03 -9.13
N ARG A 7 -1.17 -4.68 -9.93
CA ARG A 7 -1.28 -4.46 -11.37
C ARG A 7 -2.68 -3.96 -11.71
N ASP A 8 -2.75 -3.04 -12.65
CA ASP A 8 -4.02 -2.57 -13.22
C ASP A 8 -4.65 -3.63 -14.15
N LYS A 9 -5.91 -3.43 -14.56
CA LYS A 9 -6.60 -4.26 -15.56
C LYS A 9 -5.82 -4.43 -16.86
N ASN A 10 -4.99 -3.46 -17.22
CA ASN A 10 -4.12 -3.51 -18.40
C ASN A 10 -2.78 -4.25 -18.14
N ASN A 11 -2.66 -5.01 -17.04
CA ASN A 11 -1.44 -5.69 -16.58
C ASN A 11 -0.25 -4.74 -16.32
N ARG A 12 -0.50 -3.44 -16.16
CA ARG A 12 0.51 -2.43 -15.87
C ARG A 12 0.81 -2.42 -14.37
N LEU A 13 2.09 -2.50 -14.00
CA LEU A 13 2.52 -2.42 -12.61
C LEU A 13 2.17 -1.03 -12.06
N LEU A 14 1.22 -0.98 -11.12
CA LEU A 14 0.88 0.23 -10.37
C LEU A 14 1.84 0.40 -9.19
N GLY A 15 2.18 -0.71 -8.53
CA GLY A 15 3.04 -0.69 -7.37
C GLY A 15 3.27 -2.06 -6.77
N LYS A 16 3.87 -2.09 -5.58
CA LYS A 16 4.13 -3.29 -4.81
C LYS A 16 3.72 -3.06 -3.36
N ILE A 17 2.94 -4.00 -2.83
CA ILE A 17 2.64 -4.06 -1.41
C ILE A 17 3.65 -4.99 -0.76
N ARG A 18 4.40 -4.48 0.21
CA ARG A 18 5.33 -5.25 1.02
C ARG A 18 4.71 -5.53 2.38
N THR A 19 4.62 -6.81 2.75
CA THR A 19 4.20 -7.18 4.10
C THR A 19 5.38 -7.03 5.06
N LEU A 20 5.25 -6.11 6.02
CA LEU A 20 6.23 -5.86 7.06
C LEU A 20 6.14 -6.95 8.14
N PRO A 21 7.24 -7.25 8.87
CA PRO A 21 7.23 -8.24 9.95
C PRO A 21 6.24 -7.90 11.08
N ASN A 22 5.88 -6.63 11.23
CA ASN A 22 4.88 -6.17 12.20
C ASN A 22 3.42 -6.45 11.76
N GLY A 23 3.22 -7.09 10.60
CA GLY A 23 1.91 -7.39 10.01
C GLY A 23 1.29 -6.22 9.24
N LYS A 24 1.97 -5.07 9.14
CA LYS A 24 1.51 -3.94 8.34
C LYS A 24 1.83 -4.15 6.86
N LEU A 25 1.00 -3.59 5.99
CA LEU A 25 1.23 -3.57 4.56
C LEU A 25 1.82 -2.21 4.17
N GLU A 26 2.99 -2.21 3.55
CA GLU A 26 3.62 -1.01 3.00
C GLU A 26 3.35 -0.96 1.51
N LEU A 27 2.78 0.15 1.02
CA LEU A 27 2.62 0.36 -0.41
C LEU A 27 3.78 1.18 -0.97
N ARG A 28 4.37 0.65 -2.04
CA ARG A 28 5.32 1.34 -2.90
C ARG A 28 4.78 1.44 -4.30
N ASP A 29 5.11 2.53 -4.97
CA ASP A 29 4.81 2.76 -6.38
C ASP A 29 5.70 1.92 -7.31
N ALA A 30 5.42 1.89 -8.60
CA ALA A 30 6.26 1.24 -9.61
C ALA A 30 7.70 1.77 -9.62
N SER A 31 7.92 3.05 -9.28
CA SER A 31 9.26 3.62 -9.08
C SER A 31 9.88 3.32 -7.70
N ASN A 32 9.33 2.35 -6.96
CA ASN A 32 9.76 1.96 -5.62
C ASN A 32 9.66 3.07 -4.55
N ARG A 33 8.86 4.11 -4.82
CA ARG A 33 8.60 5.23 -3.90
C ARG A 33 7.53 4.82 -2.88
N PHE A 34 7.78 5.10 -1.61
CA PHE A 34 6.81 4.88 -0.55
C PHE A 34 5.57 5.76 -0.73
N LYS A 35 4.39 5.14 -0.77
CA LYS A 35 3.09 5.81 -0.95
C LYS A 35 2.24 5.79 0.30
N GLY A 36 2.39 4.79 1.16
CA GLY A 36 1.62 4.70 2.39
C GLY A 36 1.74 3.35 3.07
N THR A 37 1.04 3.20 4.19
CA THR A 37 0.94 1.94 4.94
C THR A 37 -0.51 1.65 5.28
N TYR A 38 -0.87 0.37 5.31
CA TYR A 38 -2.11 -0.11 5.85
C TYR A 38 -1.85 -0.98 7.08
N ASP A 39 -2.61 -0.72 8.13
CA ASP A 39 -2.57 -1.45 9.38
C ASP A 39 -3.81 -2.36 9.46
N PRO A 40 -3.66 -3.69 9.25
CA PRO A 40 -4.80 -4.61 9.31
C PRO A 40 -5.34 -4.79 10.72
N LYS A 41 -4.56 -4.49 11.77
CA LYS A 41 -5.05 -4.59 13.15
C LYS A 41 -6.03 -3.48 13.47
N LYS A 42 -5.77 -2.28 12.96
CA LYS A 42 -6.66 -1.11 13.12
C LYS A 42 -7.65 -0.95 11.98
N ASN A 43 -7.44 -1.69 10.88
CA ASN A 43 -8.14 -1.52 9.62
C ASN A 43 -8.03 -0.06 9.13
N GLU A 44 -6.82 0.51 9.15
CA GLU A 44 -6.56 1.92 8.82
C GLU A 44 -5.50 2.04 7.73
N THR A 45 -5.76 2.87 6.71
CA THR A 45 -4.75 3.24 5.71
C THR A 45 -4.22 4.63 5.99
N ARG A 46 -2.90 4.76 5.95
CA ARG A 46 -2.18 6.01 6.09
C ARG A 46 -1.35 6.28 4.85
N ASP A 47 -1.35 7.53 4.41
CA ASP A 47 -0.56 8.03 3.28
C ASP A 47 0.94 8.13 3.64
N HIS A 48 1.79 8.40 2.65
CA HIS A 48 3.24 8.59 2.83
C HIS A 48 3.59 9.67 3.85
N ARG A 49 2.70 10.65 4.05
CA ARG A 49 2.80 11.70 5.08
C ARG A 49 2.26 11.29 6.45
N ASN A 50 2.00 9.99 6.66
CA ASN A 50 1.37 9.45 7.86
C ASN A 50 -0.04 10.02 8.16
N ARG A 51 -0.71 10.59 7.15
CA ARG A 51 -2.08 11.10 7.26
C ARG A 51 -3.06 9.94 7.12
N LEU A 52 -4.05 9.87 7.99
CA LEU A 52 -5.14 8.89 7.87
C LEU A 52 -5.92 9.18 6.59
N VAL A 53 -5.90 8.22 5.67
CA VAL A 53 -6.70 8.25 4.43
C VAL A 53 -8.12 7.80 4.74
N GLY A 54 -8.24 6.79 5.59
CA GLY A 54 -9.51 6.23 6.03
C GLY A 54 -9.36 4.84 6.63
N LYS A 55 -10.50 4.23 6.94
CA LYS A 55 -10.58 2.84 7.40
C LYS A 55 -10.80 1.91 6.20
N GLY A 56 -10.20 0.72 6.23
CA GLY A 56 -10.16 -0.20 5.08
C GLY A 56 -8.81 -0.19 4.36
N ASN A 57 -8.62 -1.15 3.45
CA ASN A 57 -7.44 -1.22 2.58
C ASN A 57 -7.57 -0.22 1.41
N LEU A 58 -7.19 1.02 1.66
CA LEU A 58 -7.20 2.12 0.69
C LEU A 58 -5.83 2.34 0.05
N LEU A 59 -4.87 1.43 0.25
CA LEU A 59 -3.55 1.50 -0.39
C LEU A 59 -3.65 1.73 -1.91
N PRO A 60 -4.43 0.96 -2.69
CA PRO A 60 -4.53 1.17 -4.13
C PRO A 60 -5.04 2.57 -4.52
N MET A 61 -5.75 3.28 -3.64
CA MET A 61 -6.21 4.67 -3.89
C MET A 61 -5.06 5.70 -3.83
N LEU A 62 -3.93 5.35 -3.21
CA LEU A 62 -2.72 6.17 -3.14
C LEU A 62 -1.84 6.04 -4.39
N LEU A 63 -2.12 5.05 -5.23
CA LEU A 63 -1.52 4.88 -6.57
C LEU A 63 -2.32 5.73 -7.55
N LYS A 64 -2.13 7.05 -7.45
CA LYS A 64 -2.66 8.03 -8.39
C LYS A 64 -1.55 8.58 -9.26
#